data_AF-A0A2A3AJ14-F1
#
_entry.id   AF-A0A2A3AJ14-F1
#
_cell.length_a   1.000
_cell.length_b   1.000
_cell.length_c   1.000
_cell.angle_alpha   90.00
_cell.angle_beta   90.00
_cell.angle_gamma   90.00
#
_symmetry.space_group_name_H-M   'P 1'
#
loop_
_entity.id
_entity.type
_entity.pdbx_description
1 polymer ?
#
loop_
_entity_poly.entity_id
_entity_poly.type
_entity_poly.pdbx_seq_one_letter_code
_entity_poly.pdbx_strand_id
1 'polypeptide(L)' 'MAETVNALHKAELIYARPAWPSVTEVEFATMNWVHWWNHDHIHDSLNYRTPVEIENAYHQTHESSPALA' A
#
# COMPACT_ATOMS: atom_id res chain seq x y z
N MET A 1 -12.06 0.53 1.51
CA MET A 1 -10.59 0.65 1.62
C MET A 1 -9.95 1.20 0.35
N ALA A 2 -10.11 0.57 -0.81
CA ALA A 2 -9.45 1.02 -2.05
C ALA A 2 -9.73 2.50 -2.40
N GLU A 3 -10.97 2.96 -2.21
CA GLU A 3 -11.34 4.36 -2.45
C GLU A 3 -10.57 5.35 -1.56
N THR A 4 -10.46 5.06 -0.26
CA THR A 4 -9.73 5.89 0.71
C THR A 4 -8.25 5.95 0.40
N VAL A 5 -7.64 4.81 0.04
CA VAL A 5 -6.21 4.75 -0.32
C VAL A 5 -5.96 5.55 -1.61
N ASN A 6 -6.83 5.42 -2.62
CA ASN A 6 -6.72 6.17 -3.85
C ASN A 6 -6.90 7.68 -3.63
N ALA A 7 -7.82 8.08 -2.75
CA ALA A 7 -8.00 9.48 -2.37
C ALA A 7 -6.73 10.04 -1.69
N LEU A 8 -6.12 9.27 -0.79
CA LEU A 8 -4.89 9.67 -0.11
C LEU A 8 -3.71 9.76 -1.06
N HIS A 9 -3.51 8.76 -1.92
CA HIS A 9 -2.47 8.79 -2.96
C HIS A 9 -2.58 10.06 -3.83
N LYS A 10 -3.80 10.40 -4.27
CA LYS A 10 -4.02 11.63 -5.04
C LYS A 10 -3.70 12.88 -4.23
N ALA A 11 -4.12 12.93 -2.96
CA ALA A 11 -3.87 14.09 -2.10
C ALA A 11 -2.38 14.30 -1.80
N GLU A 12 -1.67 13.26 -1.38
CA GLU A 12 -0.28 13.34 -0.91
C GLU A 12 0.75 13.39 -2.03
N LEU A 13 0.45 12.78 -3.19
CA LEU A 13 1.41 12.68 -4.29
C LEU A 13 1.00 13.56 -5.47
N ILE A 14 -0.19 13.32 -6.02
CA ILE A 14 -0.60 13.96 -7.28
C ILE A 14 -0.89 15.45 -7.08
N TYR A 15 -1.66 15.81 -6.05
CA TYR A 15 -2.10 17.18 -5.79
C TYR A 15 -1.13 17.97 -4.91
N ALA A 16 -0.26 17.29 -4.17
CA ALA A 16 0.79 17.96 -3.39
C ALA A 16 1.83 18.66 -4.27
N ARG A 17 1.89 18.35 -5.57
CA ARG A 17 2.75 18.99 -6.55
C ARG A 17 1.92 19.70 -7.62
N PRO A 18 2.23 20.96 -7.95
CA PRO A 18 1.45 21.71 -8.95
C PRO A 18 1.61 21.19 -10.38
N ALA A 19 2.75 20.57 -10.69
CA ALA A 19 3.01 19.95 -11.99
C ALA A 19 4.07 18.84 -11.84
N TRP A 20 4.06 17.92 -12.81
CA TRP A 20 5.05 16.86 -12.92
C TRP A 20 5.90 17.06 -14.19
N PRO A 21 7.24 16.88 -14.12
CA PRO A 21 8.10 17.10 -15.27
C PRO A 21 7.87 16.11 -16.43
N SER A 22 7.45 14.88 -16.12
CA SER A 22 7.18 13.83 -17.09
C SER A 22 6.26 12.76 -16.51
N VAL A 23 5.70 11.90 -17.36
CA VAL A 23 4.95 10.71 -16.91
C VAL A 23 5.85 9.75 -16.14
N THR A 24 7.09 9.56 -16.58
CA THR A 24 8.08 8.69 -15.90
C THR A 24 8.36 9.13 -14.46
N GLU A 25 8.44 10.44 -14.20
CA GLU A 25 8.57 10.96 -12.84
C GLU A 25 7.35 10.64 -11.95
N VAL A 26 6.14 10.71 -12.52
CA VAL A 26 4.90 10.30 -11.82
C VAL A 26 4.91 8.81 -11.52
N GLU A 27 5.33 7.98 -12.48
CA GLU A 27 5.41 6.53 -12.31
C GLU A 27 6.39 6.14 -11.19
N PHE A 28 7.59 6.71 -11.19
CA PHE A 28 8.58 6.47 -10.12
C PHE A 28 8.07 6.94 -8.76
N ALA A 29 7.48 8.13 -8.70
CA ALA A 29 6.93 8.63 -7.45
C ALA A 29 5.78 7.73 -6.95
N THR A 30 4.90 7.28 -7.85
CA THR A 30 3.82 6.35 -7.53
C THR A 30 4.36 5.03 -7.01
N MET A 31 5.38 4.45 -7.64
CA MET A 31 6.04 3.23 -7.16
C MET A 31 6.59 3.42 -5.75
N ASN A 32 7.28 4.53 -5.49
CA ASN A 32 7.82 4.84 -4.16
C ASN A 32 6.72 5.01 -3.11
N TRP A 33 5.63 5.71 -3.45
CA TRP A 33 4.51 5.90 -2.53
C TRP A 33 3.81 4.58 -2.22
N VAL A 34 3.58 3.72 -3.22
CA VAL A 34 2.99 2.39 -3.03
C VAL A 34 3.90 1.51 -2.19
N HIS A 35 5.22 1.55 -2.42
CA HIS A 35 6.18 0.81 -1.61
C HIS A 35 6.10 1.25 -0.15
N TRP A 36 6.22 2.55 0.12
CA TRP A 36 6.09 3.10 1.47
C TRP A 36 4.76 2.75 2.13
N TRP A 37 3.64 2.91 1.42
CA TRP A 37 2.31 2.57 1.94
C TRP A 37 2.21 1.10 2.37
N ASN A 38 2.79 0.19 1.59
CA ASN A 38 2.70 -1.25 1.85
C ASN A 38 3.73 -1.78 2.85
N HIS A 39 4.91 -1.18 2.92
CA HIS A 39 6.05 -1.72 3.67
C HIS A 39 6.43 -0.92 4.92
N ASP A 40 6.12 0.37 4.97
CA ASP A 40 6.64 1.28 6.00
C ASP A 40 5.52 2.05 6.73
N HIS A 41 4.38 2.29 6.08
CA HIS A 41 3.26 2.99 6.68
C HIS A 41 2.53 2.10 7.70
N ILE A 42 2.50 2.56 8.94
CA ILE A 42 1.81 1.88 10.04
C ILE A 42 0.35 2.34 10.12
N HIS A 43 -0.59 1.40 10.01
CA HIS A 43 -2.02 1.72 10.04
C HIS A 43 -2.65 1.34 11.39
N ASP A 44 -3.29 2.31 12.04
CA ASP A 44 -4.07 2.09 13.28
C ASP A 44 -5.15 1.01 13.06
N SER A 45 -5.87 1.08 11.93
CA SER A 45 -6.89 0.09 11.56
C SER A 45 -6.34 -1.32 11.31
N LEU A 46 -5.03 -1.47 11.10
CA LEU A 46 -4.36 -2.77 10.96
C LEU A 46 -3.64 -3.20 12.25
N ASN A 47 -4.01 -2.59 13.38
CA ASN A 47 -3.42 -2.87 14.68
C ASN A 47 -1.93 -2.46 14.75
N TYR A 48 -1.61 -1.29 14.18
CA TYR A 48 -0.25 -0.76 14.07
C TYR A 48 0.71 -1.68 13.29
N ARG A 49 0.22 -2.20 12.16
CA ARG A 49 1.00 -3.02 11.23
C ARG A 49 0.91 -2.49 9.81
N THR A 50 1.84 -2.94 8.98
CA THR A 50 1.86 -2.62 7.55
C THR A 50 0.96 -3.59 6.77
N PRO A 51 0.45 -3.21 5.59
CA PRO A 51 -0.34 -4.10 4.75
C PRO A 51 0.39 -5.41 4.42
N VAL A 52 1.71 -5.34 4.16
CA VAL A 52 2.54 -6.53 3.87
C VAL A 52 2.62 -7.48 5.07
N GLU A 53 2.70 -6.95 6.30
CA GLU A 53 2.66 -7.81 7.50
C GLU A 53 1.33 -8.55 7.64
N ILE A 54 0.22 -7.88 7.32
CA ILE A 54 -1.12 -8.49 7.33
C ILE A 54 -1.24 -9.58 6.27
N GLU A 55 -0.81 -9.29 5.04
CA GLU A 55 -0.83 -10.24 3.93
C GLU A 55 0.04 -11.47 4.24
N ASN A 56 1.26 -11.26 4.72
CA ASN A 56 2.16 -12.36 5.13
C ASN A 56 1.55 -13.24 6.23
N ALA A 57 0.94 -12.63 7.25
CA ALA A 57 0.26 -13.38 8.31
C ALA A 57 -0.95 -14.17 7.79
N TYR A 58 -1.70 -13.58 6.85
CA TYR A 58 -2.80 -14.27 6.18
C TYR A 58 -2.31 -15.48 5.40
N HIS A 59 -1.26 -15.34 4.58
CA HIS A 59 -0.70 -16.46 3.82
C HIS A 59 -0.14 -17.56 4.73
N GLN A 60 0.59 -17.21 5.79
CA GLN A 60 1.11 -18.20 6.74
C GLN A 60 0.00 -19.03 7.40
N THR A 61 -1.14 -18.41 7.73
CA THR A 61 -2.29 -19.11 8.33
C THR A 61 -3.08 -19.96 7.33
N HIS A 62 -3.17 -19.51 6.07
CA HIS A 62 -3.91 -20.21 5.02
C HIS A 62 -3.11 -21.31 4.32
N GLU A 63 -1.78 -21.20 4.23
CA GLU A 63 -0.90 -22.30 3.82
C GLU A 63 -0.80 -23.38 4.90
N SER A 64 -1.07 -23.04 6.16
CA SER A 64 -1.11 -23.98 7.29
C SER A 64 -2.46 -24.70 7.44
N SER A 65 -3.46 -24.39 6.62
CA SER A 65 -4.72 -25.14 6.58
C SER A 65 -4.55 -26.34 5.65
N PRO A 66 -4.62 -27.59 6.15
CA PRO A 66 -4.51 -28.74 5.26
C PRO A 66 -5.71 -28.69 4.31
N ALA A 67 -5.42 -28.68 3.01
CA ALA A 67 -6.40 -28.98 1.99
C ALA A 67 -7.14 -30.25 2.39
N LEU A 68 -8.48 -30.22 2.32
CA LEU A 68 -9.39 -31.31 2.67
C LEU A 68 -8.80 -32.69 2.33
N ALA A 69 -8.75 -33.56 3.34
CA ALA A 69 -8.67 -35.00 3.17
C ALA A 69 -10.01 -35.56 2.67
#